data_AF-A0A0B7C4Y4-F1
#
_entry.id   AF-A0A0B7C4Y4-F1
#
_cell.length_a   1.000
_cell.length_b   1.000
_cell.length_c   1.000
_cell.angle_alpha   90.00
_cell.angle_beta   90.00
_cell.angle_gamma   90.00
#
_symmetry.space_group_name_H-M   'P 1'
#
loop_
_entity.id
_entity.type
_entity.pdbx_description
1 polymer ?
#
loop_
_entity_poly.entity_id
_entity_poly.type
_entity_poly.pdbx_seq_one_letter_code
_entity_poly.pdbx_strand_id
1 'polypeptide(L)' 'LHQWLTATQYIAPLMANFDPSLNKDSSIYQQSEQNRFVVEWKNIMLKDQTSNGRFHFQTILSKDGTIKFVYNRYLF' A
#
# COMPACT_ATOMS: atom_id res chain seq x y z
N LEU A 1 1.66 -28.06 -10.02
CA LEU A 1 2.32 -27.88 -8.71
C LEU A 1 3.26 -26.68 -8.79
N HIS A 2 2.80 -25.51 -8.36
CA HIS A 2 3.60 -24.35 -7.94
C HIS A 2 2.73 -23.64 -6.87
N GLN A 3 2.85 -24.03 -5.60
CA GLN A 3 3.47 -23.21 -4.54
C GLN A 3 2.79 -21.82 -4.45
N TRP A 4 1.60 -21.65 -3.88
CA TRP A 4 1.32 -21.69 -2.42
C TRP A 4 2.49 -21.31 -1.49
N LEU A 5 3.36 -20.39 -1.91
CA LEU A 5 4.30 -19.67 -1.06
C LEU A 5 4.40 -18.24 -1.63
N THR A 6 3.81 -17.20 -1.08
CA THR A 6 3.52 -16.88 0.31
C THR A 6 2.29 -15.99 0.25
N ALA A 7 1.20 -16.36 0.94
CA ALA A 7 0.21 -15.37 1.30
C ALA A 7 0.86 -14.49 2.38
N THR A 8 1.82 -13.64 1.99
CA THR A 8 2.08 -12.44 2.76
C THR A 8 0.80 -11.66 2.58
N GLN A 9 -0.14 -11.87 3.51
CA GLN A 9 -1.30 -11.02 3.68
C GLN A 9 -0.73 -9.67 4.10
N TYR A 10 -0.20 -8.94 3.12
CA TYR A 10 0.02 -7.53 3.26
C TYR A 10 -1.35 -7.00 3.67
N ILE A 11 -1.43 -6.48 4.88
CA ILE A 11 -2.48 -5.54 5.28
C ILE A 11 -2.19 -4.25 4.51
N ALA A 12 -2.25 -4.35 3.19
CA ALA A 12 -2.35 -3.21 2.31
C ALA A 12 -3.81 -2.75 2.39
N PRO A 13 -4.08 -1.44 2.45
CA PRO A 13 -5.43 -0.88 2.56
C PRO A 13 -6.41 -1.41 1.52
N LEU A 14 -5.89 -1.83 0.37
CA LEU A 14 -6.68 -2.29 -0.74
C LEU A 14 -6.08 -3.62 -1.22
N MET A 15 -6.85 -4.72 -1.13
CA MET A 15 -6.49 -6.02 -1.71
C MET A 15 -6.55 -5.95 -3.24
N ALA A 16 -5.63 -5.20 -3.83
CA ALA A 16 -5.53 -5.03 -5.27
C ALA A 16 -4.12 -5.38 -5.74
N ASN A 17 -4.01 -5.79 -7.00
CA ASN A 17 -2.78 -6.27 -7.60
C ASN A 17 -1.85 -5.10 -7.97
N PHE A 18 -1.34 -4.40 -6.96
CA PHE A 18 -0.43 -3.29 -7.16
C PHE A 18 0.98 -3.74 -7.47
N ASP A 19 1.62 -3.04 -8.41
CA ASP A 19 3.00 -3.30 -8.81
C ASP A 19 3.80 -1.98 -8.85
N PRO A 20 4.69 -1.74 -7.87
CA PRO A 20 5.53 -0.54 -7.83
C PRO A 20 6.51 -0.45 -9.01
N SER A 21 6.81 -1.55 -9.70
CA SER A 21 7.76 -1.55 -10.82
C SER A 21 7.22 -0.88 -12.08
N LEU A 22 5.90 -0.71 -12.18
CA LEU A 22 5.22 -0.15 -13.35
C LEU A 22 5.39 1.36 -13.51
N ASN A 23 5.82 2.05 -12.44
CA ASN A 23 6.05 3.48 -12.47
C ASN A 23 7.29 3.82 -11.65
N LYS A 24 8.25 4.50 -12.28
CA LYS A 24 9.52 4.91 -11.65
C LYS A 24 9.32 5.86 -10.46
N ASP A 25 8.20 6.57 -10.43
CA ASP A 25 7.85 7.47 -9.33
C ASP A 25 7.14 6.76 -8.17
N SER A 26 6.96 5.43 -8.26
CA SER A 26 6.36 4.63 -7.19
C SER A 26 7.31 4.52 -6.01
N SER A 27 6.76 4.63 -4.80
CA SER A 27 7.52 4.49 -3.57
C SER A 27 6.67 3.86 -2.48
N ILE A 28 7.33 3.12 -1.59
CA ILE A 28 6.75 2.60 -0.36
C ILE A 28 7.59 3.15 0.79
N TYR A 29 6.96 3.95 1.65
CA TYR A 29 7.59 4.49 2.85
C TYR A 29 7.11 3.75 4.09
N GLN A 30 8.01 3.58 5.05
CA GLN A 30 7.73 2.95 6.33
C GLN A 30 8.24 3.88 7.44
N GLN A 31 7.40 4.15 8.42
CA GLN A 31 7.74 4.97 9.57
C GLN A 31 7.22 4.30 10.84
N SER A 32 8.13 4.06 11.79
CA SER A 32 7.78 3.60 13.15
C SER A 32 7.97 4.75 14.14
N GLU A 33 6.93 5.03 14.91
CA GLU A 33 6.96 5.90 16.08
C GLU A 33 6.62 5.10 17.34
N GLN A 34 6.78 5.70 18.51
CA GLN A 34 6.55 5.00 19.80
C GLN A 34 5.15 4.37 19.95
N ASN A 35 4.13 4.96 19.33
CA ASN A 35 2.73 4.54 19.49
C ASN A 35 2.05 4.11 18.18
N ARG A 36 2.75 4.15 17.04
CA ARG A 36 2.17 3.79 15.74
C ARG A 36 3.23 3.35 14.74
N PHE A 37 2.81 2.51 13.81
CA PHE A 37 3.55 2.11 12.63
C PHE A 37 2.75 2.51 11.40
N VAL A 38 3.40 3.19 10.46
CA VAL A 38 2.80 3.72 9.25
C VAL A 38 3.49 3.12 8.03
N VAL A 39 2.71 2.63 7.08
CA VAL A 39 3.17 2.29 5.73
C VAL A 39 2.42 3.17 4.74
N GLU A 40 3.15 3.87 3.88
CA GLU A 40 2.60 4.70 2.81
C GLU A 40 2.99 4.13 1.45
N TRP A 41 2.02 4.01 0.56
CA TRP A 41 2.23 3.68 -0.84
C TRP A 41 1.93 4.93 -1.66
N LYS A 42 2.87 5.35 -2.49
CA LYS A 42 2.77 6.56 -3.28
C LYS A 42 3.00 6.24 -4.76
N ASN A 43 2.15 6.80 -5.61
CA ASN A 43 2.18 6.67 -7.07
C ASN A 43 2.15 5.23 -7.61
N ILE A 44 1.60 4.30 -6.83
CA ILE A 44 1.57 2.88 -7.18
C ILE A 44 0.45 2.59 -8.19
N MET A 45 0.68 1.65 -9.11
CA MET A 45 -0.26 1.33 -10.18
C MET A 45 -0.75 -0.12 -10.08
N LEU A 46 -1.96 -0.36 -10.58
CA LEU A 46 -2.51 -1.71 -10.71
C LEU A 46 -1.87 -2.42 -11.91
N LYS A 47 -1.41 -3.65 -11.69
CA LYS A 47 -0.77 -4.48 -12.71
C LYS A 47 -1.65 -4.74 -13.92
N ASP A 48 -2.91 -5.05 -13.66
CA ASP A 48 -3.86 -5.43 -14.71
C ASP A 48 -4.68 -4.23 -15.23
N GLN A 49 -4.54 -3.04 -14.62
CA GLN A 49 -5.40 -1.87 -14.88
C GLN A 49 -4.60 -0.56 -14.82
N THR A 50 -3.54 -0.46 -15.63
CA THR A 50 -2.67 0.73 -15.67
C THR A 50 -3.41 2.01 -16.12
N SER A 51 -4.52 1.88 -16.86
CA SER A 51 -5.40 2.99 -17.26
C SER A 51 -6.13 3.66 -16.09
N ASN A 52 -6.23 2.99 -14.94
CA ASN A 52 -6.90 3.55 -13.76
C ASN A 52 -6.04 4.59 -13.01
N GLY A 53 -4.85 4.87 -13.53
CA GLY A 53 -3.96 5.88 -12.99
C GLY A 53 -3.19 5.41 -11.77
N ARG A 54 -2.79 6.38 -10.94
CA ARG A 54 -1.90 6.20 -9.79
C ARG A 54 -2.70 6.24 -8.50
N PHE A 55 -2.30 5.40 -7.56
CA PHE A 55 -2.90 5.29 -6.25
C PHE A 55 -1.95 5.80 -5.18
N HIS A 56 -2.53 6.43 -4.16
CA HIS A 56 -1.83 6.81 -2.94
C HIS A 56 -2.69 6.46 -1.73
N PHE A 57 -2.10 5.77 -0.77
CA PHE A 57 -2.79 5.35 0.44
C PHE A 57 -1.81 5.03 1.57
N GLN A 58 -2.33 4.98 2.79
CA GLN A 58 -1.57 4.61 3.98
C GLN A 58 -2.30 3.57 4.83
N THR A 59 -1.53 2.71 5.48
CA THR A 59 -1.96 1.87 6.61
C THR A 59 -1.28 2.38 7.86
N ILE A 60 -2.04 2.58 8.94
CA ILE A 60 -1.53 2.96 10.25
C ILE A 60 -1.95 1.89 11.26
N LEU A 61 -0.99 1.22 11.88
CA LEU A 61 -1.21 0.35 13.04
C LEU A 61 -0.87 1.11 14.32
N SER A 62 -1.84 1.31 15.19
CA SER A 62 -1.67 1.99 16.48
C SER A 62 -1.37 0.97 17.59
N LYS A 63 -0.72 1.40 18.67
CA LYS A 63 -0.31 0.54 19.80
C LYS A 63 -1.47 -0.18 20.49
N ASP A 64 -2.67 0.38 20.44
CA ASP A 64 -3.90 -0.20 20.96
C ASP A 64 -4.51 -1.29 20.05
N GLY A 65 -3.85 -1.59 18.92
CA GLY A 65 -4.33 -2.54 17.91
C GLY A 65 -5.24 -1.91 16.85
N THR A 66 -5.54 -0.62 16.93
CA THR A 66 -6.35 0.07 15.93
C THR A 66 -5.61 0.14 14.59
N ILE A 67 -6.25 -0.34 13.51
CA ILE A 67 -5.76 -0.23 12.14
C ILE A 67 -6.57 0.84 11.40
N LYS A 68 -5.90 1.87 10.86
CA LYS A 68 -6.53 2.91 10.03
C LYS A 68 -6.04 2.82 8.60
N PHE A 69 -6.97 2.95 7.67
CA PHE A 69 -6.70 3.03 6.24
C PHE A 69 -7.02 4.43 5.75
N VAL A 70 -6.02 5.12 5.20
CA VAL A 70 -6.17 6.48 4.70
C VAL A 70 -6.05 6.45 3.18
N TYR A 71 -7.10 6.90 2.50
CA TYR A 71 -7.13 7.01 1.05
C TYR A 71 -7.15 8.49 0.69
N ASN A 72 -6.15 8.94 -0.06
CA ASN A 72 -6.18 10.28 -0.63
C ASN A 72 -6.40 10.15 -2.14
N ARG A 73 -7.54 10.66 -2.61
CA ARG A 73 -7.89 10.69 -4.03
C ARG A 73 -7.39 11.95 -4.75
N TYR A 74 -6.93 12.96 -4.02
CA TYR A 74 -6.57 14.25 -4.58
C TYR A 74 -5.05 14.43 -4.69
N LEU A 75 -4.58 14.41 -5.94
CA LEU A 75 -3.35 15.08 -6.35
C LEU A 75 -3.66 16.59 -6.43
N PHE A 76 -2.86 17.44 -5.78
CA PHE A 76 -2.79 18.86 -6.14
C PHE A 76 -2.10 19.01 -7.50
#